data_AF-A0A0D0AJG8-F1
#
_entry.id   AF-A0A0D0AJG8-F1
#
_cell.length_a   1.000
_cell.length_b   1.000
_cell.length_c   1.000
_cell.angle_alpha   90.00
_cell.angle_beta   90.00
_cell.angle_gamma   90.00
#
_symmetry.space_group_name_H-M   'P 1'
#
loop_
_entity.id
_entity.type
_entity.pdbx_description
1 polymer ?
#
loop_
_entity_poly.entity_id
_entity_poly.type
_entity_poly.pdbx_seq_one_letter_code
_entity_poly.pdbx_strand_id
1 'polypeptide(L)'
;MHADSDVYDDPAFKDAFDRIPNRCSDKALALYMSLKGFHENLSKTTVESIRSAFKKLWELSDGDTYRGKWHFNEARLRWEGNPADSADIFDVLSSIKHKASAEGGDRTHSMAMTKDYMDRTLHWHQASCPLEIALYLDVRTQLTRHLEQVAFASNGWTLWTRCFELIKLQRKDISLDGTILDGVLKSYLAGEALMLHERASYFEIFLSNRKGWQKKVDKGKWEADLRSNHYKIYPRPNMPACDSFFWTLVWIKWLELFHYTRTLQPNDFIFPAMSTNGVMHPGQPISHDAVQKWINESTAGAGILGNFSTHCFRRGGAQYLFMFAPVGQRWTLAKFRWWGGWAEGEHRDTLVRYLLDELHTYEADYSDALAPISRGANASLAGEYALARPASTEELRMVHESVTTDVNSLRNEIRSVNNSLHSLTSVVVQAASSTSTTPSLQHLDSSCFTDISSESASRTPTPSGPVVGVHAAAPQLPPAGPVINPIPIPPSIYTAVLPQQQPPAMLSIRLTSQKLPTAGLVIPRVPVTRVNGTSSPKNKSWKEIVEHWLVGDRDRGLTTPLKDWPKKWYQGANRRFASKYHQRATIALEFINQYESNEAHFLAAYPEAELGHTQLLKAVNKARAA
;
A
#
# COMPACT_ATOMS: atom_id res chain seq x y z
N MET A 1 -23.50 -44.21 40.72
CA MET A 1 -22.17 -43.64 40.39
C MET A 1 -21.41 -44.68 39.59
N HIS A 2 -21.55 -44.67 38.26
CA HIS A 2 -20.67 -45.46 37.40
C HIS A 2 -19.45 -44.59 37.09
N ALA A 3 -18.25 -45.14 37.27
CA ALA A 3 -17.02 -44.50 36.87
C ALA A 3 -17.08 -44.25 35.36
N ASP A 4 -17.01 -42.98 34.96
CA ASP A 4 -16.84 -42.56 33.58
C ASP A 4 -15.53 -43.16 33.08
N SER A 5 -15.58 -44.24 32.30
CA SER A 5 -14.39 -44.73 31.61
C SER A 5 -13.99 -43.64 30.62
N ASP A 6 -12.72 -43.24 30.64
CA ASP A 6 -12.21 -42.26 29.70
C ASP A 6 -12.54 -42.71 28.28
N VAL A 7 -13.03 -41.80 27.42
CA VAL A 7 -13.46 -42.16 26.05
C VAL A 7 -12.27 -42.64 25.20
N TYR A 8 -11.04 -42.40 25.68
CA TYR A 8 -9.81 -42.92 25.10
C TYR A 8 -9.53 -44.39 25.42
N ASP A 9 -10.12 -44.93 26.50
CA ASP A 9 -10.06 -46.35 26.87
C ASP A 9 -11.18 -47.17 26.22
N ASP A 10 -12.05 -46.52 25.44
CA ASP A 10 -13.11 -47.17 24.70
C ASP A 10 -12.54 -48.10 23.61
N PRO A 11 -12.89 -49.40 23.58
CA PRO A 11 -12.45 -50.30 22.52
C PRO A 11 -12.80 -49.82 21.11
N ALA A 12 -13.86 -49.01 20.96
CA ALA A 12 -14.27 -48.42 19.69
C ALA A 12 -13.38 -47.26 19.23
N PHE A 13 -12.53 -46.71 20.11
CA PHE A 13 -11.65 -45.58 19.79
C PHE A 13 -10.64 -45.93 18.68
N LYS A 14 -10.15 -47.17 18.65
CA LYS A 14 -9.22 -47.64 17.61
C LYS A 14 -9.83 -47.59 16.19
N ASP A 15 -11.16 -47.70 16.11
CA ASP A 15 -11.93 -47.71 14.87
C ASP A 15 -12.59 -46.34 14.59
N ALA A 16 -12.24 -45.29 15.35
CA ALA A 16 -12.89 -43.99 15.31
C ALA A 16 -12.74 -43.24 13.97
N PHE A 17 -11.77 -43.62 13.13
CA PHE A 17 -11.55 -43.05 11.80
C PHE A 17 -12.03 -43.94 10.64
N ASP A 18 -12.75 -45.01 10.96
CA ASP A 18 -13.35 -45.86 9.94
C ASP A 18 -14.37 -45.10 9.08
N ARG A 19 -14.74 -45.75 7.97
CA ARG A 19 -15.73 -45.22 7.03
C ARG A 19 -17.05 -44.89 7.73
N ILE A 20 -17.49 -45.72 8.69
CA ILE A 20 -18.70 -45.48 9.47
C ILE A 20 -18.27 -44.86 10.81
N PRO A 21 -18.68 -43.63 11.12
CA PRO A 21 -18.29 -43.00 12.38
C PRO A 21 -18.98 -43.68 13.56
N ASN A 22 -18.27 -43.73 14.68
CA ASN A 22 -18.73 -44.28 15.95
C ASN A 22 -18.76 -43.20 17.04
N ARG A 23 -19.12 -43.58 18.27
CA ARG A 23 -19.28 -42.65 19.41
C ARG A 23 -18.00 -41.91 19.83
N CYS A 24 -16.84 -42.34 19.33
CA CYS A 24 -15.53 -41.76 19.64
C CYS A 24 -14.99 -40.89 18.48
N SER A 25 -15.64 -40.88 17.31
CA SER A 25 -15.11 -40.26 16.08
C SER A 25 -14.89 -38.76 16.18
N ASP A 26 -15.74 -38.04 16.89
CA ASP A 26 -15.59 -36.60 17.15
C ASP A 26 -14.38 -36.33 18.05
N LYS A 27 -14.25 -37.03 19.17
CA LYS A 27 -13.14 -36.87 20.12
C LYS A 27 -11.80 -37.29 19.52
N ALA A 28 -11.76 -38.40 18.78
CA ALA A 28 -10.56 -38.84 18.07
C ALA A 28 -10.11 -37.80 17.04
N LEU A 29 -11.05 -37.22 16.27
CA LEU A 29 -10.73 -36.18 15.29
C LEU A 29 -10.28 -34.89 15.98
N ALA A 30 -10.89 -34.49 17.09
CA ALA A 30 -10.50 -33.32 17.87
C ALA A 30 -9.07 -33.46 18.41
N LEU A 31 -8.72 -34.63 18.93
CA LEU A 31 -7.35 -34.97 19.34
C LEU A 31 -6.37 -34.91 18.17
N TYR A 32 -6.71 -35.51 17.03
CA TYR A 32 -5.85 -35.50 15.86
C TYR A 32 -5.61 -34.09 15.32
N MET A 33 -6.66 -33.28 15.25
CA MET A 33 -6.56 -31.86 14.89
C MET A 33 -5.70 -31.08 15.88
N SER A 34 -5.81 -31.39 17.17
CA SER A 34 -5.00 -30.77 18.23
C SER A 34 -3.52 -31.17 18.12
N LEU A 35 -3.23 -32.45 17.86
CA LEU A 35 -1.87 -32.93 17.61
C LEU A 35 -1.26 -32.21 16.39
N LYS A 36 -2.00 -32.13 15.28
CA LYS A 36 -1.53 -31.46 14.06
C LYS A 36 -1.36 -29.95 14.24
N GLY A 37 -2.31 -29.28 14.89
CA GLY A 37 -2.30 -27.83 15.05
C GLY A 37 -1.40 -27.31 16.17
N PHE A 38 -1.41 -27.96 17.34
CA PHE A 38 -0.66 -27.51 18.51
C PHE A 38 0.74 -28.13 18.58
N HIS A 39 0.86 -29.44 18.45
CA HIS A 39 2.12 -30.16 18.68
C HIS A 39 3.03 -30.18 17.45
N GLU A 40 2.50 -30.51 16.27
CA GLU A 40 3.26 -30.49 15.01
C GLU A 40 3.33 -29.09 14.35
N ASN A 41 2.68 -28.11 14.97
CA ASN A 41 2.64 -26.72 14.54
C ASN A 41 2.23 -26.49 13.07
N LEU A 42 1.31 -27.32 12.55
CA LEU A 42 0.80 -27.16 11.19
C LEU A 42 -0.15 -25.97 11.07
N SER A 43 -0.19 -25.38 9.87
CA SER A 43 -1.01 -24.19 9.61
C SER A 43 -2.49 -24.42 9.89
N LYS A 44 -3.19 -23.34 10.28
CA LYS A 44 -4.66 -23.32 10.42
C LYS A 44 -5.36 -23.94 9.20
N THR A 45 -4.90 -23.57 7.99
CA THR A 45 -5.50 -24.07 6.74
C THR A 45 -5.33 -25.58 6.57
N THR A 46 -4.23 -26.14 7.07
CA THR A 46 -3.99 -27.58 7.07
C THR A 46 -4.99 -28.27 7.98
N VAL A 47 -5.22 -27.76 9.19
CA VAL A 47 -6.16 -28.36 10.14
C VAL A 47 -7.62 -28.24 9.66
N GLU A 48 -8.01 -27.11 9.06
CA GLU A 48 -9.32 -26.95 8.41
C GLU A 48 -9.51 -27.94 7.24
N SER A 49 -8.45 -28.22 6.48
CA SER A 49 -8.48 -29.22 5.41
C SER A 49 -8.64 -30.65 5.93
N ILE A 50 -8.02 -30.98 7.08
CA ILE A 50 -8.18 -32.29 7.75
C ILE A 50 -9.65 -32.49 8.14
N ARG A 51 -10.24 -31.50 8.83
CA ARG A 51 -11.67 -31.54 9.18
C ARG A 51 -12.55 -31.73 7.95
N SER A 52 -12.29 -30.98 6.88
CA SER A 52 -13.07 -31.05 5.65
C SER A 52 -12.97 -32.43 4.97
N ALA A 53 -11.82 -33.07 5.04
CA ALA A 53 -11.61 -34.41 4.51
C ALA A 53 -12.40 -35.47 5.30
N PHE A 54 -12.36 -35.42 6.64
CA PHE A 54 -13.14 -36.32 7.49
C PHE A 54 -14.65 -36.08 7.38
N LYS A 55 -15.06 -34.80 7.31
CA LYS A 55 -16.45 -34.43 7.04
C LYS A 55 -16.96 -35.11 5.77
N LYS A 56 -16.21 -34.98 4.68
CA LYS A 56 -16.54 -35.61 3.39
C LYS A 56 -16.51 -37.14 3.45
N LEU A 57 -15.58 -37.74 4.20
CA LEU A 57 -15.50 -39.19 4.37
C LEU A 57 -16.82 -39.73 4.96
N TRP A 58 -17.31 -39.11 6.04
CA TRP A 58 -18.51 -39.56 6.73
C TRP A 58 -19.81 -39.14 6.05
N GLU A 59 -19.85 -38.01 5.33
CA GLU A 59 -21.02 -37.67 4.49
C GLU A 59 -21.28 -38.67 3.36
N LEU A 60 -20.27 -39.44 2.96
CA LEU A 60 -20.34 -40.43 1.87
C LEU A 60 -20.49 -41.87 2.38
N SER A 61 -20.59 -42.09 3.69
CA SER A 61 -20.52 -43.43 4.26
C SER A 61 -21.87 -44.16 4.27
N ASP A 62 -22.95 -43.49 4.67
CA ASP A 62 -24.30 -44.07 4.78
C ASP A 62 -25.39 -43.04 4.45
N GLY A 63 -25.60 -42.79 3.15
CA GLY A 63 -26.67 -41.92 2.65
C GLY A 63 -26.73 -40.56 3.35
N ASP A 64 -27.87 -40.26 3.97
CA ASP A 64 -28.11 -39.03 4.72
C ASP A 64 -27.94 -39.16 6.24
N THR A 65 -27.58 -40.35 6.75
CA THR A 65 -27.46 -40.62 8.21
C THR A 65 -26.44 -39.71 8.88
N TYR A 66 -25.33 -39.39 8.22
CA TYR A 66 -24.21 -38.62 8.77
C TYR A 66 -24.12 -37.20 8.22
N ARG A 67 -25.26 -36.62 7.84
CA ARG A 67 -25.41 -35.22 7.45
C ARG A 67 -26.02 -34.41 8.60
N GLY A 68 -25.50 -33.22 8.84
CA GLY A 68 -26.04 -32.31 9.86
C GLY A 68 -25.36 -32.43 11.23
N LYS A 69 -26.02 -31.93 12.28
CA LYS A 69 -25.44 -31.78 13.61
C LYS A 69 -25.24 -33.15 14.28
N TRP A 70 -24.02 -33.42 14.74
CA TRP A 70 -23.68 -34.65 15.47
C TRP A 70 -24.47 -34.79 16.78
N HIS A 71 -25.15 -35.92 16.95
CA HIS A 71 -25.90 -36.26 18.17
C HIS A 71 -26.20 -37.76 18.25
N PHE A 72 -26.54 -38.24 19.45
CA PHE A 72 -27.09 -39.58 19.62
C PHE A 72 -28.61 -39.55 19.46
N ASN A 73 -29.15 -40.35 18.55
CA ASN A 73 -30.58 -40.51 18.35
C ASN A 73 -31.09 -41.66 19.24
N GLU A 74 -31.75 -41.32 20.35
CA GLU A 74 -32.27 -42.30 21.32
C GLU A 74 -33.35 -43.21 20.72
N ALA A 75 -34.21 -42.70 19.85
CA ALA A 75 -35.29 -43.48 19.24
C ALA A 75 -34.78 -44.56 18.28
N ARG A 76 -33.63 -44.32 17.64
CA ARG A 76 -32.97 -45.26 16.71
C ARG A 76 -31.75 -45.95 17.32
N LEU A 77 -31.42 -45.64 18.58
CA LEU A 77 -30.26 -46.12 19.33
C LEU A 77 -28.95 -46.05 18.54
N ARG A 78 -28.75 -44.96 17.78
CA ARG A 78 -27.55 -44.77 16.95
C ARG A 78 -27.12 -43.31 16.88
N TRP A 79 -25.84 -43.09 16.56
CA TRP A 79 -25.32 -41.76 16.30
C TRP A 79 -25.69 -41.28 14.89
N GLU A 80 -26.12 -40.03 14.79
CA GLU A 80 -26.54 -39.37 13.54
C GLU A 80 -25.89 -37.97 13.44
N GLY A 81 -25.79 -37.45 12.22
CA GLY A 81 -25.05 -36.22 11.91
C GLY A 81 -23.57 -36.44 11.67
N ASN A 82 -22.80 -35.36 11.44
CA ASN A 82 -21.39 -35.48 11.10
C ASN A 82 -20.48 -35.17 12.30
N PRO A 83 -19.61 -36.10 12.74
CA PRO A 83 -18.70 -35.84 13.87
C PRO A 83 -17.76 -34.65 13.65
N ALA A 84 -17.41 -34.33 12.39
CA ALA A 84 -16.61 -33.15 12.06
C ALA A 84 -17.36 -31.81 12.28
N ASP A 85 -18.65 -31.86 12.60
CA ASP A 85 -19.48 -30.73 12.98
C ASP A 85 -19.88 -30.77 14.47
N SER A 86 -19.18 -31.54 15.31
CA SER A 86 -19.35 -31.55 16.76
C SER A 86 -18.82 -30.26 17.42
N ALA A 87 -19.28 -29.97 18.64
CA ALA A 87 -18.83 -28.81 19.41
C ALA A 87 -17.31 -28.83 19.67
N ASP A 88 -16.77 -29.98 20.09
CA ASP A 88 -15.35 -30.15 20.39
C ASP A 88 -14.45 -29.78 19.19
N ILE A 89 -14.88 -30.12 17.97
CA ILE A 89 -14.14 -29.77 16.75
C ILE A 89 -14.13 -28.25 16.52
N PHE A 90 -15.25 -27.57 16.78
CA PHE A 90 -15.32 -26.11 16.67
C PHE A 90 -14.49 -25.41 17.74
N ASP A 91 -14.39 -25.97 18.95
CA ASP A 91 -13.57 -25.44 20.03
C ASP A 91 -12.07 -25.57 19.71
N VAL A 92 -11.64 -26.71 19.17
CA VAL A 92 -10.26 -26.92 18.68
C VAL A 92 -9.95 -25.94 17.54
N LEU A 93 -10.85 -25.77 16.56
CA LEU A 93 -10.64 -24.80 15.47
C LEU A 93 -10.54 -23.36 15.98
N SER A 94 -11.35 -23.00 16.96
CA SER A 94 -11.32 -21.68 17.59
C SER A 94 -9.98 -21.47 18.28
N SER A 95 -9.52 -22.46 19.05
CA SER A 95 -8.23 -22.42 19.75
C SER A 95 -7.05 -22.33 18.78
N ILE A 96 -7.06 -23.07 17.67
CA ILE A 96 -6.03 -22.98 16.61
C ILE A 96 -6.06 -21.63 15.92
N LYS A 97 -7.25 -21.05 15.70
CA LYS A 97 -7.39 -19.70 15.16
C LYS A 97 -6.80 -18.66 16.11
N HIS A 98 -7.01 -18.81 17.43
CA HIS A 98 -6.40 -17.95 18.42
C HIS A 98 -4.87 -18.09 18.43
N LYS A 99 -4.33 -19.32 18.41
CA LYS A 99 -2.90 -19.59 18.28
C LYS A 99 -2.30 -18.95 17.03
N ALA A 100 -2.88 -19.19 15.85
CA ALA A 100 -2.43 -18.62 14.59
C ALA A 100 -2.52 -17.08 14.56
N SER A 101 -3.39 -16.49 15.36
CA SER A 101 -3.49 -15.03 15.52
C SER A 101 -2.47 -14.47 16.53
N ALA A 102 -2.07 -15.27 17.51
CA ALA A 102 -1.13 -14.90 18.58
C ALA A 102 0.34 -15.10 18.19
N GLU A 103 0.67 -16.15 17.44
CA GLU A 103 2.06 -16.50 17.09
C GLU A 103 2.70 -15.59 16.03
N GLY A 104 2.03 -14.50 15.61
CA GLY A 104 2.66 -13.43 14.84
C GLY A 104 3.42 -13.89 13.60
N GLY A 105 3.04 -15.03 13.00
CA GLY A 105 3.87 -15.72 12.01
C GLY A 105 4.34 -14.77 10.92
N ASP A 106 5.64 -14.84 10.58
CA ASP A 106 6.33 -13.99 9.59
C ASP A 106 5.41 -13.73 8.40
N ARG A 107 4.77 -12.56 8.45
CA ARG A 107 3.76 -12.23 7.47
C ARG A 107 4.54 -11.92 6.21
N THR A 108 4.29 -12.70 5.15
CA THR A 108 4.68 -12.40 3.77
C THR A 108 3.89 -11.20 3.26
N HIS A 109 3.96 -10.09 3.98
CA HIS A 109 3.32 -8.84 3.61
C HIS A 109 4.06 -8.26 2.41
N SER A 110 3.30 -7.84 1.42
CA SER A 110 3.82 -6.99 0.35
C SER A 110 4.43 -5.74 0.95
N MET A 111 5.66 -5.43 0.58
CA MET A 111 6.30 -4.18 0.96
C MET A 111 5.54 -2.98 0.38
N ALA A 112 5.66 -1.84 1.05
CA ALA A 112 5.10 -0.59 0.59
C ALA A 112 5.95 0.03 -0.51
N MET A 113 5.31 0.58 -1.54
CA MET A 113 6.00 1.37 -2.56
C MET A 113 6.26 2.78 -2.01
N THR A 114 7.36 2.97 -1.30
CA THR A 114 7.72 4.24 -0.66
C THR A 114 7.88 5.35 -1.69
N LYS A 115 7.91 6.62 -1.24
CA LYS A 115 8.17 7.77 -2.11
C LYS A 115 9.53 7.64 -2.82
N ASP A 116 10.57 7.20 -2.09
CA ASP A 116 11.89 6.92 -2.66
C ASP A 116 11.82 5.86 -3.78
N TYR A 117 11.08 4.78 -3.55
CA TYR A 117 10.91 3.73 -4.55
C TYR A 117 10.13 4.22 -5.79
N MET A 118 9.12 5.07 -5.60
CA MET A 118 8.45 5.74 -6.71
C MET A 118 9.43 6.60 -7.53
N ASP A 119 10.29 7.38 -6.89
CA ASP A 119 11.28 8.21 -7.60
C ASP A 119 12.32 7.38 -8.35
N ARG A 120 12.84 6.31 -7.72
CA ARG A 120 13.80 5.40 -8.36
C ARG A 120 13.20 4.68 -9.56
N THR A 121 11.95 4.24 -9.45
CA THR A 121 11.24 3.63 -10.59
C THR A 121 11.03 4.65 -11.69
N LEU A 122 10.58 5.88 -11.39
CA LEU A 122 10.45 6.94 -12.39
C LEU A 122 11.79 7.23 -13.09
N HIS A 123 12.89 7.32 -12.33
CA HIS A 123 14.22 7.53 -12.90
C HIS A 123 14.61 6.41 -13.87
N TRP A 124 14.35 5.15 -13.50
CA TRP A 124 14.55 4.01 -14.39
C TRP A 124 13.69 4.08 -15.65
N HIS A 125 12.42 4.47 -15.53
CA HIS A 125 11.52 4.66 -16.68
C HIS A 125 12.06 5.72 -17.64
N GLN A 126 12.50 6.86 -17.12
CA GLN A 126 13.06 7.97 -17.92
C GLN A 126 14.37 7.58 -18.60
N ALA A 127 15.25 6.85 -17.90
CA ALA A 127 16.51 6.35 -18.47
C ALA A 127 16.27 5.27 -19.55
N SER A 128 15.25 4.44 -19.37
CA SER A 128 14.90 3.37 -20.31
C SER A 128 14.19 3.89 -21.57
N CYS A 129 13.49 5.02 -21.45
CA CYS A 129 12.77 5.63 -22.56
C CYS A 129 12.63 7.15 -22.33
N PRO A 130 13.59 7.97 -22.81
CA PRO A 130 13.50 9.42 -22.73
C PRO A 130 12.25 9.91 -23.47
N LEU A 131 11.43 10.75 -22.80
CA LEU A 131 10.18 11.27 -23.37
C LEU A 131 10.40 12.10 -24.65
N GLU A 132 11.63 12.56 -24.90
CA GLU A 132 12.02 13.46 -25.99
C GLU A 132 12.19 12.77 -27.37
N ILE A 133 12.30 11.44 -27.43
CA ILE A 133 12.64 10.73 -28.68
C ILE A 133 11.51 9.77 -29.06
N ALA A 134 10.51 10.25 -29.80
CA ALA A 134 9.41 9.41 -30.27
C ALA A 134 9.06 9.68 -31.75
N LEU A 135 9.95 9.29 -32.66
CA LEU A 135 9.69 9.35 -34.12
C LEU A 135 9.78 7.99 -34.84
N TYR A 136 9.93 6.87 -34.11
CA TYR A 136 9.95 5.51 -34.70
C TYR A 136 8.95 4.56 -34.03
N LEU A 137 8.36 3.66 -34.82
CA LEU A 137 7.24 2.77 -34.41
C LEU A 137 7.62 1.81 -33.27
N ASP A 138 8.84 1.27 -33.27
CA ASP A 138 9.31 0.33 -32.24
C ASP A 138 9.57 1.03 -30.90
N VAL A 139 10.10 2.26 -30.94
CA VAL A 139 10.30 3.11 -29.76
C VAL A 139 8.95 3.50 -29.13
N ARG A 140 7.92 3.69 -29.97
CA ARG A 140 6.58 4.07 -29.52
C ARG A 140 5.91 3.00 -28.65
N THR A 141 6.09 1.71 -28.95
CA THR A 141 5.50 0.62 -28.14
C THR A 141 6.11 0.58 -26.75
N GLN A 142 7.44 0.71 -26.67
CA GLN A 142 8.16 0.76 -25.40
C GLN A 142 7.76 2.00 -24.60
N LEU A 143 7.74 3.19 -25.23
CA LEU A 143 7.32 4.43 -24.59
C LEU A 143 5.89 4.36 -24.06
N THR A 144 4.95 3.85 -24.87
CA THR A 144 3.55 3.67 -24.47
C THR A 144 3.45 2.83 -23.21
N ARG A 145 4.19 1.71 -23.15
CA ARG A 145 4.20 0.83 -21.98
C ARG A 145 4.75 1.52 -20.74
N HIS A 146 5.89 2.20 -20.83
CA HIS A 146 6.47 2.88 -19.67
C HIS A 146 5.57 4.02 -19.20
N LEU A 147 4.97 4.78 -20.11
CA LEU A 147 4.06 5.86 -19.78
C LEU A 147 2.79 5.35 -19.09
N GLU A 148 2.21 4.25 -19.58
CA GLU A 148 1.07 3.60 -18.95
C GLU A 148 1.41 3.11 -17.53
N GLN A 149 2.59 2.50 -17.35
CA GLN A 149 3.07 2.05 -16.05
C GLN A 149 3.21 3.20 -15.04
N VAL A 150 3.80 4.32 -15.45
CA VAL A 150 3.99 5.49 -14.58
C VAL A 150 2.64 6.15 -14.23
N ALA A 151 1.76 6.31 -15.22
CA ALA A 151 0.40 6.81 -15.00
C ALA A 151 -0.40 5.89 -14.06
N PHE A 152 -0.28 4.58 -14.21
CA PHE A 152 -0.95 3.62 -13.34
C PHE A 152 -0.41 3.67 -11.91
N ALA A 153 0.92 3.65 -11.75
CA ALA A 153 1.59 3.68 -10.46
C ALA A 153 1.26 4.96 -9.67
N SER A 154 1.35 6.13 -10.32
CA SER A 154 1.02 7.43 -9.71
C SER A 154 -0.43 7.51 -9.26
N ASN A 155 -1.39 7.00 -10.06
CA ASN A 155 -2.80 6.92 -9.65
C ASN A 155 -3.02 5.95 -8.48
N GLY A 156 -2.44 4.75 -8.52
CA GLY A 156 -2.56 3.79 -7.43
C GLY A 156 -1.99 4.31 -6.11
N TRP A 157 -0.86 5.02 -6.19
CA TRP A 157 -0.19 5.61 -5.03
C TRP A 157 -0.96 6.81 -4.48
N THR A 158 -1.63 7.58 -5.34
CA THR A 158 -2.36 8.80 -4.94
C THR A 158 -3.77 8.50 -4.43
N LEU A 159 -4.54 7.68 -5.15
CA LEU A 159 -5.95 7.39 -4.85
C LEU A 159 -6.14 6.29 -3.81
N TRP A 160 -5.05 5.57 -3.50
CA TRP A 160 -5.06 4.41 -2.62
C TRP A 160 -6.04 3.34 -3.09
N THR A 161 -6.21 3.21 -4.40
CA THR A 161 -7.05 2.16 -4.97
C THR A 161 -6.36 0.82 -4.86
N ARG A 162 -7.14 -0.25 -4.80
CA ARG A 162 -6.58 -1.57 -5.14
C ARG A 162 -6.35 -1.58 -6.65
N CYS A 163 -5.29 -2.22 -7.13
CA CYS A 163 -5.03 -2.26 -8.57
C CYS A 163 -6.23 -2.77 -9.37
N PHE A 164 -6.98 -3.75 -8.86
CA PHE A 164 -8.18 -4.25 -9.54
C PHE A 164 -9.35 -3.25 -9.61
N GLU A 165 -9.38 -2.23 -8.75
CA GLU A 165 -10.34 -1.13 -8.82
C GLU A 165 -9.87 -0.15 -9.91
N LEU A 166 -8.56 0.12 -9.97
CA LEU A 166 -7.96 1.06 -10.91
C LEU A 166 -8.01 0.58 -12.36
N ILE A 167 -7.79 -0.72 -12.63
CA ILE A 167 -7.90 -1.28 -13.99
C ILE A 167 -9.31 -1.11 -14.59
N LYS A 168 -10.33 -0.86 -13.76
CA LYS A 168 -11.72 -0.68 -14.22
C LYS A 168 -12.07 0.77 -14.51
N LEU A 169 -11.15 1.71 -14.29
CA LEU A 169 -11.39 3.13 -14.50
C LEU A 169 -11.64 3.41 -15.98
N GLN A 170 -12.75 4.08 -16.30
CA GLN A 170 -13.14 4.45 -17.65
C GLN A 170 -13.11 5.97 -17.85
N ARG A 171 -13.12 6.43 -19.09
CA ARG A 171 -13.11 7.87 -19.40
C ARG A 171 -14.26 8.63 -18.76
N LYS A 172 -15.46 8.05 -18.69
CA LYS A 172 -16.63 8.64 -18.03
C LYS A 172 -16.45 8.86 -16.53
N ASP A 173 -15.51 8.16 -15.92
CA ASP A 173 -15.19 8.29 -14.50
C ASP A 173 -14.25 9.49 -14.24
N ILE A 174 -13.79 10.21 -15.28
CA ILE A 174 -12.93 11.39 -15.14
C ILE A 174 -13.63 12.64 -15.69
N SER A 175 -13.76 13.67 -14.85
CA SER A 175 -14.31 14.97 -15.24
C SER A 175 -13.18 15.95 -15.54
N LEU A 176 -12.94 16.22 -16.82
CA LEU A 176 -11.89 17.13 -17.31
C LEU A 176 -12.51 18.42 -17.83
N ASP A 177 -12.01 19.58 -17.37
CA ASP A 177 -12.24 20.88 -18.00
C ASP A 177 -11.09 21.16 -18.99
N GLY A 178 -11.29 20.80 -20.25
CA GLY A 178 -10.19 20.67 -21.23
C GLY A 178 -9.40 21.96 -21.48
N THR A 179 -10.04 23.13 -21.52
CA THR A 179 -9.36 24.39 -21.87
C THR A 179 -8.41 24.87 -20.77
N ILE A 180 -8.81 24.77 -19.51
CA ILE A 180 -7.98 25.16 -18.36
C ILE A 180 -6.84 24.15 -18.18
N LEU A 181 -7.15 22.85 -18.24
CA LEU A 181 -6.17 21.80 -17.96
C LEU A 181 -5.10 21.68 -19.06
N ASP A 182 -5.43 21.98 -20.32
CA ASP A 182 -4.45 21.99 -21.42
C ASP A 182 -3.42 23.12 -21.23
N GLY A 183 -3.83 24.27 -20.68
CA GLY A 183 -2.93 25.35 -20.30
C GLY A 183 -1.94 24.93 -19.21
N VAL A 184 -2.45 24.34 -18.12
CA VAL A 184 -1.61 23.84 -17.01
C VAL A 184 -0.65 22.75 -17.47
N LEU A 185 -1.11 21.83 -18.32
CA LEU A 185 -0.26 20.77 -18.88
C LEU A 185 0.86 21.34 -19.75
N LYS A 186 0.59 22.39 -20.53
CA LYS A 186 1.60 23.08 -21.34
C LYS A 186 2.69 23.68 -20.45
N SER A 187 2.31 24.40 -19.38
CA SER A 187 3.25 24.95 -18.39
C SER A 187 4.11 23.84 -17.77
N TYR A 188 3.50 22.71 -17.42
CA TYR A 188 4.21 21.51 -16.92
C TYR A 188 5.28 20.99 -17.89
N LEU A 189 4.90 20.78 -19.15
CA LEU A 189 5.78 20.23 -20.18
C LEU A 189 6.92 21.20 -20.55
N ALA A 190 6.68 22.51 -20.42
CA ALA A 190 7.70 23.54 -20.61
C ALA A 190 8.67 23.66 -19.41
N GLY A 191 8.41 22.95 -18.30
CA GLY A 191 9.19 23.09 -17.06
C GLY A 191 8.98 24.43 -16.36
N GLU A 192 7.87 25.13 -16.66
CA GLU A 192 7.54 26.42 -16.08
C GLU A 192 6.96 26.26 -14.66
N ALA A 193 7.25 27.21 -13.79
CA ALA A 193 6.69 27.21 -12.44
C ALA A 193 5.20 27.55 -12.48
N LEU A 194 4.36 26.61 -12.02
CA LEU A 194 2.91 26.83 -11.98
C LEU A 194 2.53 27.97 -11.03
N MET A 195 1.69 28.87 -11.54
CA MET A 195 1.04 29.94 -10.80
C MET A 195 0.02 29.40 -9.80
N LEU A 196 -0.36 30.23 -8.81
CA LEU A 196 -1.26 29.80 -7.73
C LEU A 196 -2.62 29.28 -8.25
N HIS A 197 -3.19 29.92 -9.28
CA HIS A 197 -4.45 29.49 -9.88
C HIS A 197 -4.31 28.19 -10.68
N GLU A 198 -3.16 27.96 -11.33
CA GLU A 198 -2.85 26.70 -12.00
C GLU A 198 -2.68 25.57 -10.98
N ARG A 199 -2.02 25.83 -9.85
CA ARG A 199 -1.90 24.86 -8.73
C ARG A 199 -3.24 24.54 -8.06
N ALA A 200 -4.18 25.48 -8.11
CA ALA A 200 -5.54 25.28 -7.60
C ALA A 200 -6.46 24.58 -8.63
N SER A 201 -6.00 24.38 -9.86
CA SER A 201 -6.73 23.63 -10.87
C SER A 201 -6.76 22.15 -10.51
N TYR A 202 -7.86 21.47 -10.85
CA TYR A 202 -8.01 20.04 -10.59
C TYR A 202 -8.91 19.41 -11.64
N PHE A 203 -8.80 18.10 -11.77
CA PHE A 203 -9.86 17.29 -12.34
C PHE A 203 -10.40 16.32 -11.29
N GLU A 204 -11.58 15.76 -11.54
CA GLU A 204 -12.18 14.79 -10.63
C GLU A 204 -12.07 13.38 -11.19
N ILE A 205 -11.76 12.43 -10.31
CA ILE A 205 -11.88 10.98 -10.57
C ILE A 205 -12.99 10.41 -9.71
N PHE A 206 -13.97 9.77 -10.32
CA PHE A 206 -15.02 9.00 -9.66
C PHE A 206 -14.66 7.52 -9.60
N LEU A 207 -14.60 6.94 -8.39
CA LEU A 207 -14.27 5.53 -8.22
C LEU A 207 -15.54 4.68 -8.03
N SER A 208 -16.21 4.37 -9.14
CA SER A 208 -17.45 3.59 -9.21
C SER A 208 -17.38 2.20 -8.56
N ASN A 209 -16.20 1.57 -8.55
CA ASN A 209 -15.99 0.19 -8.10
C ASN A 209 -15.27 0.05 -6.75
N ARG A 210 -15.28 1.09 -5.89
CA ARG A 210 -14.54 1.07 -4.62
C ARG A 210 -15.09 0.02 -3.63
N LYS A 211 -14.24 -0.92 -3.20
CA LYS A 211 -14.63 -1.97 -2.24
C LYS A 211 -14.96 -1.36 -0.88
N GLY A 212 -16.09 -1.79 -0.30
CA GLY A 212 -16.66 -1.25 0.94
C GLY A 212 -17.91 -0.41 0.69
N TRP A 213 -18.02 0.17 -0.51
CA TRP A 213 -19.14 1.05 -0.87
C TRP A 213 -20.25 0.36 -1.66
N GLN A 214 -19.91 -0.67 -2.45
CA GLN A 214 -20.89 -1.55 -3.12
C GLN A 214 -21.93 -2.09 -2.12
N LYS A 215 -21.49 -2.46 -0.91
CA LYS A 215 -22.37 -2.89 0.19
C LYS A 215 -23.29 -1.79 0.75
N LYS A 216 -22.97 -0.51 0.58
CA LYS A 216 -23.83 0.62 0.99
C LYS A 216 -24.90 0.92 -0.08
N VAL A 217 -24.54 0.79 -1.36
CA VAL A 217 -25.47 0.85 -2.50
C VAL A 217 -26.51 -0.28 -2.42
N ASP A 218 -26.05 -1.52 -2.19
CA ASP A 218 -26.93 -2.69 -2.03
C ASP A 218 -27.90 -2.58 -0.84
N LYS A 219 -27.65 -1.66 0.10
CA LYS A 219 -28.46 -1.39 1.30
C LYS A 219 -29.35 -0.15 1.18
N GLY A 220 -29.49 0.44 -0.02
CA GLY A 220 -30.42 1.54 -0.27
C GLY A 220 -30.05 2.88 0.37
N LYS A 221 -28.76 3.14 0.64
CA LYS A 221 -28.31 4.46 1.12
C LYS A 221 -28.28 5.50 -0.02
N TRP A 222 -28.66 6.75 0.29
CA TRP A 222 -28.93 7.85 -0.67
C TRP A 222 -27.69 8.54 -1.24
N GLU A 223 -27.88 9.29 -2.34
CA GLU A 223 -26.88 9.97 -3.17
C GLU A 223 -25.95 10.96 -2.43
N ALA A 224 -26.42 11.56 -1.33
CA ALA A 224 -25.59 12.44 -0.48
C ALA A 224 -24.44 11.68 0.20
N ASP A 225 -24.63 10.39 0.52
CA ASP A 225 -23.55 9.52 1.00
C ASP A 225 -22.56 9.16 -0.14
N LEU A 226 -23.01 9.17 -1.40
CA LEU A 226 -22.23 8.77 -2.60
C LEU A 226 -21.21 9.81 -3.09
N ARG A 227 -21.30 11.08 -2.62
CA ARG A 227 -20.30 12.13 -2.92
C ARG A 227 -18.88 11.78 -2.44
N SER A 228 -18.74 10.74 -1.61
CA SER A 228 -17.49 10.26 -1.03
C SER A 228 -16.55 9.50 -1.98
N ASN A 229 -16.93 9.26 -3.23
CA ASN A 229 -16.09 8.56 -4.23
C ASN A 229 -15.50 9.50 -5.30
N HIS A 230 -15.70 10.81 -5.17
CA HIS A 230 -15.12 11.83 -6.05
C HIS A 230 -13.82 12.35 -5.46
N TYR A 231 -12.73 12.19 -6.21
CA TYR A 231 -11.39 12.58 -5.80
C TYR A 231 -10.94 13.75 -6.65
N LYS A 232 -10.72 14.90 -6.02
CA LYS A 232 -10.11 16.06 -6.68
C LYS A 232 -8.61 15.85 -6.75
N ILE A 233 -8.09 15.80 -7.97
CA ILE A 233 -6.68 15.56 -8.26
C ILE A 233 -6.05 16.88 -8.66
N TYR A 234 -5.09 17.33 -7.85
CA TYR A 234 -4.38 18.60 -8.02
C TYR A 234 -2.94 18.37 -8.50
N PRO A 235 -2.35 19.32 -9.25
CA PRO A 235 -0.94 19.38 -9.57
C PRO A 235 -0.03 19.15 -8.35
N ARG A 236 0.97 18.26 -8.47
CA ARG A 236 2.01 18.05 -7.44
C ARG A 236 3.41 18.04 -8.04
N PRO A 237 3.88 19.19 -8.58
CA PRO A 237 5.18 19.27 -9.26
C PRO A 237 6.37 18.97 -8.34
N ASN A 238 6.19 19.06 -7.02
CA ASN A 238 7.19 18.69 -6.01
C ASN A 238 7.33 17.17 -5.78
N MET A 239 6.44 16.35 -6.34
CA MET A 239 6.44 14.89 -6.22
C MET A 239 6.23 14.23 -7.58
N PRO A 240 7.17 14.39 -8.53
CA PRO A 240 6.96 14.03 -9.93
C PRO A 240 6.58 12.55 -10.12
N ALA A 241 7.19 11.61 -9.40
CA ALA A 241 6.84 10.19 -9.50
C ALA A 241 5.44 9.85 -8.98
N CYS A 242 4.89 10.68 -8.10
CA CYS A 242 3.57 10.50 -7.51
C CYS A 242 2.53 11.48 -8.08
N ASP A 243 2.88 12.29 -9.09
CA ASP A 243 2.00 13.33 -9.62
C ASP A 243 0.94 12.73 -10.56
N SER A 244 -0.13 12.19 -9.97
CA SER A 244 -1.22 11.61 -10.76
C SER A 244 -1.93 12.64 -11.62
N PHE A 245 -1.86 13.93 -11.32
CA PHE A 245 -2.45 14.96 -12.17
C PHE A 245 -1.73 14.98 -13.51
N PHE A 246 -0.41 15.18 -13.46
CA PHE A 246 0.43 15.25 -14.64
C PHE A 246 0.37 13.96 -15.46
N TRP A 247 0.65 12.81 -14.83
CA TRP A 247 0.76 11.56 -15.58
C TRP A 247 -0.56 11.08 -16.19
N THR A 248 -1.70 11.37 -15.55
CA THR A 248 -3.01 11.03 -16.13
C THR A 248 -3.27 11.86 -17.39
N LEU A 249 -3.01 13.17 -17.34
CA LEU A 249 -3.24 14.04 -18.50
C LEU A 249 -2.30 13.70 -19.65
N VAL A 250 -1.00 13.51 -19.37
CA VAL A 250 -0.03 13.08 -20.39
C VAL A 250 -0.45 11.76 -21.02
N TRP A 251 -0.87 10.77 -20.21
CA TRP A 251 -1.29 9.47 -20.70
C TRP A 251 -2.56 9.54 -21.57
N ILE A 252 -3.57 10.30 -21.15
CA ILE A 252 -4.79 10.49 -21.94
C ILE A 252 -4.45 11.14 -23.28
N LYS A 253 -3.69 12.25 -23.29
CA LYS A 253 -3.29 12.93 -24.52
C LYS A 253 -2.44 12.02 -25.41
N TRP A 254 -1.57 11.19 -24.83
CA TRP A 254 -0.78 10.20 -25.57
C TRP A 254 -1.67 9.18 -26.29
N LEU A 255 -2.68 8.63 -25.61
CA LEU A 255 -3.65 7.73 -26.23
C LEU A 255 -4.42 8.40 -27.36
N GLU A 256 -4.93 9.62 -27.12
CA GLU A 256 -5.75 10.36 -28.09
C GLU A 256 -4.97 10.73 -29.35
N LEU A 257 -3.72 11.22 -29.18
CA LEU A 257 -2.89 11.70 -30.29
C LEU A 257 -2.26 10.56 -31.07
N PHE A 258 -1.67 9.58 -30.40
CA PHE A 258 -0.86 8.58 -31.08
C PHE A 258 -1.66 7.32 -31.42
N HIS A 259 -2.50 6.81 -30.50
CA HIS A 259 -3.13 5.50 -30.64
C HIS A 259 -4.54 5.52 -31.23
N TYR A 260 -5.36 6.50 -30.86
CA TYR A 260 -6.76 6.53 -31.27
C TYR A 260 -7.06 7.55 -32.34
N THR A 261 -6.26 8.61 -32.47
CA THR A 261 -6.52 9.75 -33.38
C THR A 261 -7.91 10.37 -33.16
N ARG A 262 -8.43 10.22 -31.94
CA ARG A 262 -9.74 10.71 -31.47
C ARG A 262 -9.68 10.87 -29.96
N THR A 263 -10.62 11.64 -29.41
CA THR A 263 -10.83 11.69 -27.97
C THR A 263 -11.29 10.33 -27.43
N LEU A 264 -10.94 10.03 -26.17
CA LEU A 264 -11.44 8.81 -25.51
C LEU A 264 -12.97 8.87 -25.40
N GLN A 265 -13.63 7.77 -25.74
CA GLN A 265 -15.07 7.63 -25.58
C GLN A 265 -15.42 7.31 -24.12
N PRO A 266 -16.63 7.63 -23.63
CA PRO A 266 -17.01 7.45 -22.22
C PRO A 266 -16.71 6.07 -21.62
N ASN A 267 -16.87 5.00 -22.42
CA ASN A 267 -16.66 3.62 -21.99
C ASN A 267 -15.25 3.08 -22.26
N ASP A 268 -14.37 3.87 -22.87
CA ASP A 268 -12.97 3.47 -23.06
C ASP A 268 -12.27 3.38 -21.69
N PHE A 269 -11.52 2.31 -21.48
CA PHE A 269 -10.70 2.15 -20.27
C PHE A 269 -9.54 3.15 -20.28
N ILE A 270 -9.28 3.75 -19.12
CA ILE A 270 -8.12 4.63 -18.92
C ILE A 270 -6.82 3.83 -19.01
N PHE A 271 -6.80 2.57 -18.57
CA PHE A 271 -5.66 1.66 -18.67
C PHE A 271 -6.03 0.44 -19.51
N PRO A 272 -6.04 0.57 -20.86
CA PRO A 272 -6.46 -0.49 -21.75
C PRO A 272 -5.39 -1.57 -21.94
N ALA A 273 -5.81 -2.77 -22.33
CA ALA A 273 -4.88 -3.83 -22.67
C ALA A 273 -4.10 -3.47 -23.94
N MET A 274 -2.78 -3.65 -23.91
CA MET A 274 -1.91 -3.53 -25.07
C MET A 274 -1.53 -4.92 -25.58
N SER A 275 -1.65 -5.13 -26.90
CA SER A 275 -1.14 -6.33 -27.57
C SER A 275 0.39 -6.32 -27.69
N THR A 276 0.99 -7.45 -28.06
CA THR A 276 2.45 -7.54 -28.29
C THR A 276 2.95 -6.63 -29.39
N ASN A 277 2.08 -6.23 -30.32
CA ASN A 277 2.43 -5.37 -31.45
C ASN A 277 2.21 -3.88 -31.14
N GLY A 278 1.98 -3.53 -29.86
CA GLY A 278 1.77 -2.14 -29.43
C GLY A 278 0.38 -1.57 -29.70
N VAL A 279 -0.56 -2.39 -30.20
CA VAL A 279 -1.95 -1.95 -30.43
C VAL A 279 -2.71 -1.92 -29.11
N MET A 280 -3.32 -0.77 -28.79
CA MET A 280 -4.16 -0.57 -27.61
C MET A 280 -5.61 -1.01 -27.87
N HIS A 281 -6.22 -1.69 -26.90
CA HIS A 281 -7.60 -2.16 -26.96
C HIS A 281 -8.49 -1.37 -25.99
N PRO A 282 -9.11 -0.25 -26.42
CA PRO A 282 -9.83 0.67 -25.53
C PRO A 282 -11.00 0.02 -24.77
N GLY A 283 -11.63 -1.01 -25.35
CA GLY A 283 -12.74 -1.75 -24.73
C GLY A 283 -12.31 -2.88 -23.79
N GLN A 284 -11.02 -3.10 -23.57
CA GLN A 284 -10.50 -4.16 -22.71
C GLN A 284 -9.55 -3.58 -21.66
N PRO A 285 -9.77 -3.80 -20.37
CA PRO A 285 -8.85 -3.31 -19.34
C PRO A 285 -7.58 -4.15 -19.30
N ILE A 286 -6.49 -3.56 -18.80
CA ILE A 286 -5.30 -4.32 -18.45
C ILE A 286 -5.60 -5.43 -17.44
N SER A 287 -4.95 -6.58 -17.60
CA SER A 287 -5.10 -7.72 -16.69
C SER A 287 -4.35 -7.54 -15.36
N HIS A 288 -4.86 -8.17 -14.30
CA HIS A 288 -4.19 -8.20 -12.99
C HIS A 288 -2.75 -8.73 -13.06
N ASP A 289 -2.53 -9.80 -13.84
CA ASP A 289 -1.21 -10.42 -13.98
C ASP A 289 -0.22 -9.49 -14.70
N ALA A 290 -0.71 -8.67 -15.64
CA ALA A 290 0.11 -7.67 -16.30
C ALA A 290 0.57 -6.58 -15.32
N VAL A 291 -0.31 -6.11 -14.43
CA VAL A 291 0.05 -5.15 -13.38
C VAL A 291 1.11 -5.73 -12.43
N GLN A 292 0.95 -6.99 -11.99
CA GLN A 292 1.97 -7.61 -11.13
C GLN A 292 3.31 -7.77 -11.85
N LYS A 293 3.30 -8.11 -13.15
CA LYS A 293 4.50 -8.19 -13.97
C LYS A 293 5.20 -6.83 -14.07
N TRP A 294 4.43 -5.75 -14.25
CA TRP A 294 4.95 -4.38 -14.28
C TRP A 294 5.60 -3.99 -12.97
N ILE A 295 4.95 -4.27 -11.84
CA ILE A 295 5.53 -4.00 -10.51
C ILE A 295 6.90 -4.68 -10.39
N ASN A 296 6.97 -5.98 -10.70
CA ASN A 296 8.22 -6.74 -10.61
C ASN A 296 9.31 -6.19 -11.54
N GLU A 297 8.93 -5.81 -12.76
CA GLU A 297 9.83 -5.24 -13.76
C GLU A 297 10.37 -3.88 -13.32
N SER A 298 9.51 -2.94 -12.93
CA SER A 298 9.92 -1.61 -12.49
C SER A 298 10.81 -1.69 -11.25
N THR A 299 10.48 -2.55 -10.27
CA THR A 299 11.31 -2.71 -9.07
C THR A 299 12.67 -3.34 -9.40
N ALA A 300 12.70 -4.36 -10.28
CA ALA A 300 13.95 -4.98 -10.69
C ALA A 300 14.82 -4.00 -11.49
N GLY A 301 14.23 -3.26 -12.44
CA GLY A 301 14.90 -2.26 -13.24
C GLY A 301 15.47 -1.10 -12.40
N ALA A 302 14.77 -0.71 -11.34
CA ALA A 302 15.21 0.31 -10.40
C ALA A 302 16.17 -0.22 -9.30
N GLY A 303 16.54 -1.51 -9.32
CA GLY A 303 17.39 -2.14 -8.31
C GLY A 303 16.79 -2.17 -6.90
N ILE A 304 15.46 -2.24 -6.79
CA ILE A 304 14.73 -2.27 -5.53
C ILE A 304 14.50 -3.73 -5.14
N LEU A 305 15.04 -4.13 -3.98
CA LEU A 305 14.91 -5.49 -3.47
C LEU A 305 13.65 -5.64 -2.62
N GLY A 306 13.00 -6.80 -2.72
CA GLY A 306 11.91 -7.21 -1.83
C GLY A 306 10.62 -7.60 -2.57
N ASN A 307 9.62 -8.03 -1.79
CA ASN A 307 8.40 -8.61 -2.32
C ASN A 307 7.30 -7.56 -2.44
N PHE A 308 6.98 -7.16 -3.67
CA PHE A 308 5.91 -6.22 -3.98
C PHE A 308 4.73 -6.93 -4.62
N SER A 309 3.51 -6.54 -4.24
CA SER A 309 2.27 -7.02 -4.83
C SER A 309 1.42 -5.86 -5.31
N THR A 310 0.28 -6.15 -5.93
CA THR A 310 -0.75 -5.16 -6.32
C THR A 310 -1.29 -4.28 -5.18
N HIS A 311 -0.87 -4.47 -3.93
CA HIS A 311 -1.20 -3.59 -2.80
C HIS A 311 -0.11 -2.57 -2.45
N CYS A 312 1.07 -2.64 -3.07
CA CYS A 312 2.24 -1.83 -2.68
C CYS A 312 2.02 -0.32 -2.82
N PHE A 313 1.38 0.13 -3.90
CA PHE A 313 1.14 1.56 -4.16
C PHE A 313 0.19 2.17 -3.13
N ARG A 314 -0.95 1.52 -2.89
CA ARG A 314 -1.91 1.93 -1.87
C ARG A 314 -1.25 2.03 -0.50
N ARG A 315 -0.43 1.03 -0.12
CA ARG A 315 0.28 1.01 1.16
C ARG A 315 1.30 2.16 1.26
N GLY A 316 2.10 2.36 0.22
CA GLY A 316 3.11 3.40 0.16
C GLY A 316 2.53 4.81 0.25
N GLY A 317 1.50 5.12 -0.54
CA GLY A 317 0.83 6.42 -0.48
C GLY A 317 0.15 6.69 0.85
N ALA A 318 -0.46 5.65 1.43
CA ALA A 318 -1.08 5.71 2.75
C ALA A 318 -0.06 6.02 3.85
N GLN A 319 1.04 5.26 3.91
CA GLN A 319 2.10 5.48 4.89
C GLN A 319 2.76 6.84 4.69
N TYR A 320 2.99 7.28 3.44
CA TYR A 320 3.59 8.59 3.20
C TYR A 320 2.74 9.71 3.80
N LEU A 321 1.45 9.81 3.42
CA LEU A 321 0.62 10.91 3.92
C LEU A 321 0.29 10.78 5.41
N PHE A 322 0.43 9.61 6.03
CA PHE A 322 0.24 9.44 7.47
C PHE A 322 1.51 9.75 8.27
N MET A 323 2.68 9.31 7.80
CA MET A 323 3.93 9.26 8.58
C MET A 323 5.08 10.07 7.98
N PHE A 324 5.30 9.96 6.67
CA PHE A 324 6.53 10.46 6.04
C PHE A 324 6.39 11.81 5.33
N ALA A 325 5.17 12.30 5.13
CA ALA A 325 4.94 13.63 4.57
C ALA A 325 5.49 14.70 5.53
N PRO A 326 5.91 15.87 5.01
CA PRO A 326 6.35 16.98 5.84
C PRO A 326 5.31 17.34 6.91
N VAL A 327 5.79 17.81 8.07
CA VAL A 327 4.92 18.32 9.14
C VAL A 327 4.00 19.40 8.57
N GLY A 328 2.71 19.32 8.92
CA GLY A 328 1.64 20.16 8.34
C GLY A 328 1.01 19.60 7.05
N GLN A 329 1.65 18.65 6.37
CA GLN A 329 1.08 17.95 5.20
C GLN A 329 0.59 16.53 5.53
N ARG A 330 0.91 16.02 6.73
CA ARG A 330 0.41 14.73 7.23
C ARG A 330 -1.10 14.77 7.45
N TRP A 331 -1.77 13.67 7.16
CA TRP A 331 -3.24 13.58 7.20
C TRP A 331 -3.73 13.05 8.53
N THR A 332 -4.85 13.62 9.00
CA THR A 332 -5.56 13.10 10.15
C THR A 332 -6.13 11.70 9.87
N LEU A 333 -6.36 10.92 10.92
CA LEU A 333 -6.95 9.58 10.80
C LEU A 333 -8.34 9.61 10.13
N ALA A 334 -9.10 10.70 10.33
CA ALA A 334 -10.40 10.90 9.69
C ALA A 334 -10.26 11.06 8.17
N LYS A 335 -9.36 11.93 7.72
CA LYS A 335 -9.06 12.14 6.30
C LYS A 335 -8.52 10.86 5.66
N PHE A 336 -7.64 10.16 6.37
CA PHE A 336 -7.08 8.88 5.96
C PHE A 336 -8.18 7.82 5.72
N ARG A 337 -9.07 7.64 6.68
CA ARG A 337 -10.21 6.71 6.60
C ARG A 337 -11.12 7.01 5.40
N TRP A 338 -11.46 8.28 5.23
CA TRP A 338 -12.29 8.73 4.13
C TRP A 338 -11.60 8.47 2.79
N TRP A 339 -10.35 8.92 2.64
CA TRP A 339 -9.66 8.84 1.36
C TRP A 339 -9.41 7.41 0.91
N GLY A 340 -9.03 6.49 1.80
CA GLY A 340 -8.87 5.08 1.43
C GLY A 340 -10.16 4.27 1.38
N GLY A 341 -11.32 4.86 1.68
CA GLY A 341 -12.62 4.19 1.61
C GLY A 341 -12.77 3.05 2.61
N TRP A 342 -12.26 3.21 3.83
CA TRP A 342 -12.48 2.26 4.92
C TRP A 342 -13.91 2.37 5.45
N ALA A 343 -14.55 1.23 5.76
CA ALA A 343 -15.91 1.23 6.27
C ALA A 343 -15.97 1.67 7.74
N GLU A 344 -17.06 2.34 8.16
CA GLU A 344 -17.26 2.81 9.54
C GLU A 344 -17.19 1.70 10.62
N GLY A 345 -17.42 0.44 10.24
CA GLY A 345 -17.32 -0.74 11.13
C GLY A 345 -16.00 -1.51 11.06
N GLU A 346 -15.01 -1.06 10.29
CA GLU A 346 -13.71 -1.74 10.21
C GLU A 346 -12.86 -1.39 11.45
N HIS A 347 -12.34 -2.42 12.15
CA HIS A 347 -11.72 -2.25 13.46
C HIS A 347 -10.51 -1.31 13.37
N ARG A 348 -10.44 -0.32 14.28
CA ARG A 348 -9.39 0.72 14.28
C ARG A 348 -7.99 0.10 14.30
N ASP A 349 -7.84 -1.00 15.02
CA ASP A 349 -6.59 -1.76 15.14
C ASP A 349 -6.11 -2.33 13.81
N THR A 350 -7.01 -2.68 12.88
CA THR A 350 -6.60 -3.19 11.57
C THR A 350 -5.92 -2.09 10.76
N LEU A 351 -6.42 -0.87 10.86
CA LEU A 351 -5.89 0.30 10.15
C LEU A 351 -4.60 0.81 10.77
N VAL A 352 -4.54 0.87 12.10
CA VAL A 352 -3.33 1.21 12.84
C VAL A 352 -2.25 0.16 12.58
N ARG A 353 -2.59 -1.12 12.61
CA ARG A 353 -1.65 -2.20 12.27
C ARG A 353 -1.17 -2.15 10.82
N TYR A 354 -2.06 -1.83 9.87
CA TYR A 354 -1.67 -1.61 8.46
C TYR A 354 -0.65 -0.48 8.28
N LEU A 355 -0.70 0.54 9.14
CA LEU A 355 0.19 1.69 9.13
C LEU A 355 1.49 1.43 9.91
N LEU A 356 1.38 0.83 11.10
CA LEU A 356 2.47 0.68 12.08
C LEU A 356 3.21 -0.67 12.02
N ASP A 357 2.73 -1.69 11.30
CA ASP A 357 3.39 -3.01 11.22
C ASP A 357 4.86 -2.93 10.72
N GLU A 358 5.29 -1.84 10.07
CA GLU A 358 6.69 -1.59 9.68
C GLU A 358 7.45 -0.67 10.64
N LEU A 359 6.79 0.06 11.56
CA LEU A 359 7.45 0.99 12.49
C LEU A 359 8.13 0.26 13.65
N HIS A 360 7.60 -0.89 14.07
CA HIS A 360 8.13 -1.64 15.21
C HIS A 360 9.60 -2.08 15.02
N THR A 361 10.08 -2.16 13.77
CA THR A 361 11.47 -2.50 13.46
C THR A 361 12.45 -1.33 13.52
N TYR A 362 11.99 -0.08 13.62
CA TYR A 362 12.86 1.11 13.52
C TYR A 362 13.01 1.92 14.81
N GLU A 363 12.09 1.80 15.75
CA GLU A 363 12.11 2.58 16.99
C GLU A 363 12.71 1.76 18.15
N ALA A 364 14.04 1.85 18.33
CA ALA A 364 14.78 1.07 19.32
C ALA A 364 15.22 1.86 20.57
N ASP A 365 15.08 3.20 20.58
CA ASP A 365 15.46 4.05 21.71
C ASP A 365 14.37 5.12 21.95
N TYR A 366 13.89 5.17 23.20
CA TYR A 366 12.87 6.10 23.69
C TYR A 366 13.29 6.74 25.02
N SER A 367 14.57 6.64 25.36
CA SER A 367 15.10 7.06 26.67
C SER A 367 14.90 8.56 26.96
N ASP A 368 14.71 9.38 25.94
CA ASP A 368 14.47 10.83 26.02
C ASP A 368 13.03 11.25 25.66
N ALA A 369 12.08 10.33 25.56
CA ALA A 369 10.72 10.61 25.08
C ALA A 369 9.93 11.63 25.94
N LEU A 370 10.32 11.80 27.21
CA LEU A 370 9.74 12.80 28.13
C LEU A 370 10.63 14.06 28.30
N ALA A 371 11.70 14.20 27.51
CA ALA A 371 12.52 15.40 27.56
C ALA A 371 11.65 16.62 27.20
N PRO A 372 11.70 17.72 28.00
CA PRO A 372 10.93 18.94 27.72
C PRO A 372 11.23 19.54 26.34
N ILE A 373 12.39 19.19 25.78
CA ILE A 373 12.85 19.54 24.44
C ILE A 373 13.34 18.23 23.81
N SER A 374 12.58 17.70 22.84
CA SER A 374 13.00 16.50 22.09
C SER A 374 14.32 16.77 21.38
N ARG A 375 15.36 15.97 21.66
CA ARG A 375 16.69 16.12 21.05
C ARG A 375 16.89 15.23 19.81
N GLY A 376 15.96 14.33 19.52
CA GLY A 376 15.97 13.42 18.36
C GLY A 376 14.92 13.74 17.30
N ALA A 377 15.01 14.89 16.62
CA ALA A 377 14.06 15.26 15.55
C ALA A 377 14.06 14.27 14.38
N ASN A 378 15.18 13.60 14.11
CA ASN A 378 15.36 12.71 12.95
C ASN A 378 14.92 11.25 13.20
N ALA A 379 14.47 10.92 14.42
CA ALA A 379 14.22 9.53 14.84
C ALA A 379 12.81 9.28 15.41
N SER A 380 11.95 10.29 15.53
CA SER A 380 10.61 10.16 16.13
C SER A 380 9.51 10.72 15.23
N LEU A 381 8.42 9.95 15.07
CA LEU A 381 7.19 10.35 14.35
C LEU A 381 6.62 11.70 14.83
N ALA A 382 6.84 12.07 16.09
CA ALA A 382 6.33 13.31 16.69
C ALA A 382 7.40 14.39 16.93
N GLY A 383 8.70 14.08 16.80
CA GLY A 383 9.80 14.99 17.14
C GLY A 383 9.91 16.22 16.25
N GLU A 384 9.63 16.09 14.95
CA GLU A 384 9.65 17.21 14.00
C GLU A 384 8.49 18.22 14.21
N TYR A 385 7.41 17.81 14.90
CA TYR A 385 6.25 18.68 15.15
C TYR A 385 6.61 19.90 16.01
N ALA A 386 7.64 19.77 16.86
CA ALA A 386 8.13 20.86 17.69
C ALA A 386 8.86 21.96 16.89
N LEU A 387 9.47 21.61 15.74
CA LEU A 387 10.30 22.53 14.96
C LEU A 387 9.53 23.28 13.85
N ALA A 388 8.41 22.71 13.38
CA ALA A 388 7.67 23.23 12.23
C ALA A 388 6.27 23.77 12.55
N ARG A 389 5.87 23.81 13.83
CA ARG A 389 4.57 24.40 14.21
C ARG A 389 4.62 25.92 14.02
N PRO A 390 3.62 26.53 13.36
CA PRO A 390 3.38 27.96 13.52
C PRO A 390 3.25 28.27 15.01
N ALA A 391 3.82 29.40 15.44
CA ALA A 391 3.68 29.85 16.83
C ALA A 391 2.19 29.87 17.21
N SER A 392 1.85 29.20 18.31
CA SER A 392 0.48 29.18 18.83
C SER A 392 0.05 30.59 19.22
N THR A 393 -1.26 30.83 19.29
CA THR A 393 -1.80 32.13 19.71
C THR A 393 -1.27 32.54 21.09
N GLU A 394 -1.01 31.57 21.99
CA GLU A 394 -0.44 31.85 23.31
C GLU A 394 1.06 32.17 23.23
N GLU A 395 1.83 31.48 22.40
CA GLU A 395 3.24 31.84 22.15
C GLU A 395 3.35 33.23 21.52
N LEU A 396 2.47 33.57 20.57
CA LEU A 396 2.38 34.91 20.01
C LEU A 396 1.93 35.95 21.05
N ARG A 397 1.03 35.59 21.97
CA ARG A 397 0.58 36.46 23.07
C ARG A 397 1.72 36.72 24.05
N MET A 398 2.49 35.70 24.42
CA MET A 398 3.67 35.84 25.28
C MET A 398 4.76 36.69 24.62
N VAL A 399 5.05 36.46 23.33
CA VAL A 399 6.02 37.29 22.60
C VAL A 399 5.51 38.73 22.48
N HIS A 400 4.23 38.93 22.18
CA HIS A 400 3.62 40.26 22.11
C HIS A 400 3.66 40.98 23.46
N GLU A 401 3.37 40.29 24.57
CA GLU A 401 3.47 40.85 25.93
C GLU A 401 4.92 41.21 26.29
N SER A 402 5.88 40.35 25.96
CA SER A 402 7.32 40.62 26.17
C SER A 402 7.77 41.85 25.38
N VAL A 403 7.47 41.90 24.08
CA VAL A 403 7.83 43.02 23.21
C VAL A 403 7.14 44.31 23.66
N THR A 404 5.86 44.24 24.05
CA THR A 404 5.12 45.41 24.56
C THR A 404 5.74 45.92 25.87
N THR A 405 6.20 45.02 26.73
CA THR A 405 6.89 45.38 27.99
C THR A 405 8.22 46.06 27.70
N ASP A 406 9.03 45.50 26.80
CA ASP A 406 10.33 46.08 26.41
C ASP A 406 10.17 47.47 25.76
N VAL A 407 9.18 47.63 24.87
CA VAL A 407 8.86 48.91 24.23
C VAL A 407 8.39 49.94 25.25
N ASN A 408 7.59 49.54 26.24
CA ASN A 408 7.16 50.44 27.31
C ASN A 408 8.32 50.83 28.22
N SER A 409 9.24 49.90 28.51
CA SER A 409 10.48 50.20 29.26
C SER A 409 11.32 51.23 28.51
N LEU A 410 11.56 51.00 27.22
CA LEU A 410 12.33 51.93 26.37
C LEU A 410 11.67 53.31 26.29
N ARG A 411 10.34 53.38 26.16
CA ARG A 411 9.61 54.66 26.19
C ARG A 411 9.80 55.42 27.50
N ASN A 412 9.83 54.71 28.63
CA ASN A 412 10.03 55.33 29.93
C ASN A 412 11.47 55.82 30.10
N GLU A 413 12.46 55.06 29.61
CA GLU A 413 13.86 55.51 29.57
C GLU A 413 14.04 56.75 28.70
N ILE A 414 13.47 56.78 27.49
CA ILE A 414 13.51 57.95 26.60
C ILE A 414 12.86 59.16 27.27
N ARG A 415 11.73 58.98 27.96
CA ARG A 415 11.07 60.06 28.71
C ARG A 415 11.95 60.56 29.85
N SER A 416 12.63 59.65 30.56
CA SER A 416 13.58 60.00 31.61
C SER A 416 14.74 60.83 31.06
N VAL A 417 15.38 60.38 29.98
CA VAL A 417 16.45 61.13 29.30
C VAL A 417 15.98 62.50 28.84
N ASN A 418 14.78 62.59 28.25
CA ASN A 418 14.24 63.86 27.80
C ASN A 418 13.96 64.83 28.96
N ASN A 419 13.47 64.32 30.10
CA ASN A 419 13.29 65.12 31.31
C ASN A 419 14.64 65.59 31.88
N SER A 420 15.67 64.73 31.89
CA SER A 420 17.02 65.12 32.28
C SER A 420 17.62 66.17 31.34
N LEU A 421 17.38 66.05 30.03
CA LEU A 421 17.80 67.04 29.04
C LEU A 421 17.11 68.38 29.26
N HIS A 422 15.79 68.38 29.54
CA HIS A 422 15.06 69.61 29.87
C HIS A 422 15.56 70.23 31.17
N SER A 423 15.87 69.43 32.19
CA SER A 423 16.47 69.92 33.43
C SER A 423 17.85 70.55 33.20
N LEU A 424 18.72 69.89 32.42
CA LEU A 424 20.02 70.44 32.02
C LEU A 424 19.87 71.73 31.21
N THR A 425 18.94 71.76 30.26
CA THR A 425 18.65 72.95 29.44
C THR A 425 18.17 74.09 30.33
N SER A 426 17.31 73.82 31.32
CA SER A 426 16.86 74.82 32.30
C SER A 426 18.03 75.36 33.12
N VAL A 427 18.94 74.50 33.60
CA VAL A 427 20.13 74.92 34.36
C VAL A 427 21.07 75.77 33.50
N VAL A 428 21.29 75.40 32.23
CA VAL A 428 22.12 76.17 31.30
C VAL A 428 21.50 77.52 30.98
N VAL A 429 20.19 77.60 30.75
CA VAL A 429 19.46 78.86 30.53
C VAL A 429 19.51 79.74 31.78
N GLN A 430 19.38 79.16 32.96
CA GLN A 430 19.45 79.88 34.24
C GLN A 430 20.87 80.39 34.51
N ALA A 431 21.91 79.62 34.20
CA ALA A 431 23.31 80.05 34.26
C ALA A 431 23.63 81.15 33.23
N ALA A 432 23.13 81.04 32.00
CA ALA A 432 23.31 82.04 30.94
C ALA A 432 22.53 83.34 31.21
N SER A 433 21.40 83.28 31.91
CA SER A 433 20.63 84.45 32.37
C SER A 433 21.24 85.11 33.61
N SER A 434 22.26 84.50 34.22
CA SER A 434 22.95 85.00 35.42
C SER A 434 24.31 85.64 35.11
N THR A 435 24.78 85.61 33.85
CA THR A 435 26.03 86.26 33.44
C THR A 435 25.82 87.70 32.99
N SER A 436 25.39 88.53 33.93
CA SER A 436 25.66 89.96 33.95
C SER A 436 25.69 90.39 35.42
N THR A 437 26.85 90.20 36.06
CA THR A 437 27.50 91.07 37.07
C THR A 437 28.55 90.24 37.83
N THR A 438 29.83 90.48 37.57
CA THR A 438 30.93 90.30 38.55
C THR A 438 31.12 91.63 39.30
N PRO A 439 31.75 91.69 40.49
CA PRO A 439 32.34 90.63 41.33
C PRO A 439 31.95 90.73 42.83
N SER A 440 32.34 89.75 43.65
CA SER A 440 33.24 89.97 44.81
C SER A 440 33.40 88.70 45.66
N LEU A 441 34.64 88.34 45.95
CA LEU A 441 35.00 87.47 47.07
C LEU A 441 34.44 88.05 48.36
N GLN A 442 33.90 87.20 49.24
CA GLN A 442 34.30 87.12 50.65
C GLN A 442 33.57 86.00 51.42
N HIS A 443 34.41 85.23 52.12
CA HIS A 443 34.24 84.73 53.48
C HIS A 443 33.38 83.49 53.78
N LEU A 444 34.09 82.53 54.39
CA LEU A 444 33.69 81.49 55.32
C LEU A 444 32.40 81.78 56.11
N ASP A 445 31.55 80.76 56.33
CA ASP A 445 31.61 80.02 57.60
C ASP A 445 30.70 78.79 57.67
N SER A 446 31.34 77.72 58.17
CA SER A 446 30.95 76.73 59.17
C SER A 446 29.55 76.73 59.81
N SER A 447 29.16 75.50 60.21
CA SER A 447 28.18 75.12 61.26
C SER A 447 26.69 75.40 60.95
N CYS A 448 25.71 74.53 61.21
CA CYS A 448 25.52 73.52 62.25
C CYS A 448 24.26 72.69 61.88
N PHE A 449 24.29 71.37 62.08
CA PHE A 449 23.25 70.49 62.68
C PHE A 449 21.78 70.58 62.22
N THR A 450 20.98 69.52 62.03
CA THR A 450 20.84 68.17 62.66
C THR A 450 20.09 67.28 61.66
N ASP A 451 20.52 66.04 61.41
CA ASP A 451 20.05 64.79 62.07
C ASP A 451 18.53 64.55 62.07
N ILE A 452 18.09 63.45 61.42
CA ILE A 452 17.69 62.20 62.10
C ILE A 452 17.60 61.04 61.10
N SER A 453 18.38 60.03 61.45
CA SER A 453 18.48 58.61 61.09
C SER A 453 17.22 57.85 60.66
N SER A 454 17.42 56.85 59.79
CA SER A 454 17.35 55.43 60.21
C SER A 454 17.93 54.47 59.16
N GLU A 455 18.76 53.57 59.68
CA GLU A 455 19.51 52.49 59.02
C GLU A 455 18.61 51.39 58.43
N SER A 456 19.06 50.74 57.36
CA SER A 456 19.55 49.34 57.46
C SER A 456 20.19 48.84 56.16
N ALA A 457 21.34 48.19 56.35
CA ALA A 457 22.29 47.62 55.40
C ALA A 457 21.67 46.52 54.48
N SER A 458 22.25 46.02 53.39
CA SER A 458 23.68 45.85 53.06
C SER A 458 23.87 45.45 51.58
N ARG A 459 25.00 45.90 51.01
CA ARG A 459 25.92 45.21 50.06
C ARG A 459 25.55 45.02 48.57
N THR A 460 26.11 45.94 47.79
CA THR A 460 26.68 45.85 46.43
C THR A 460 27.97 44.94 46.42
N PRO A 461 28.72 44.68 45.30
CA PRO A 461 28.76 45.50 44.08
C PRO A 461 29.06 44.86 42.69
N THR A 462 28.56 45.57 41.66
CA THR A 462 29.18 45.98 40.36
C THR A 462 29.46 44.94 39.26
N PRO A 463 29.25 45.35 37.99
CA PRO A 463 30.41 45.70 37.16
C PRO A 463 30.28 47.01 36.36
N SER A 464 31.46 47.55 36.06
CA SER A 464 31.80 48.75 35.30
C SER A 464 31.51 48.62 33.79
N GLY A 465 31.06 49.70 33.15
CA GLY A 465 31.25 49.92 31.70
C GLY A 465 32.56 50.68 31.45
N PRO A 466 32.72 51.43 30.34
CA PRO A 466 32.12 51.36 29.00
C PRO A 466 33.21 51.51 27.88
N VAL A 467 32.81 51.73 26.61
CA VAL A 467 33.28 52.83 25.72
C VAL A 467 33.03 52.50 24.24
N VAL A 468 32.49 53.50 23.55
CA VAL A 468 32.16 53.61 22.12
C VAL A 468 33.39 54.05 21.31
N GLY A 469 33.51 53.63 20.04
CA GLY A 469 34.38 54.27 19.05
C GLY A 469 34.28 53.65 17.66
N VAL A 470 33.78 54.44 16.69
CA VAL A 470 33.59 54.10 15.27
C VAL A 470 34.77 54.63 14.44
N HIS A 471 35.35 53.82 13.55
CA HIS A 471 35.49 54.11 12.10
C HIS A 471 36.38 53.10 11.35
N ALA A 472 35.91 52.80 10.14
CA ALA A 472 36.65 52.54 8.89
C ALA A 472 36.89 51.10 8.40
N ALA A 473 36.57 50.96 7.10
CA ALA A 473 37.05 50.03 6.09
C ALA A 473 36.66 48.54 6.19
N ALA A 474 35.87 48.11 5.20
CA ALA A 474 35.73 46.71 4.82
C ALA A 474 37.08 46.12 4.38
N PRO A 475 37.40 44.88 4.82
CA PRO A 475 38.36 44.03 4.15
C PRO A 475 37.69 42.79 3.55
N GLN A 476 38.36 42.32 2.51
CA GLN A 476 37.95 41.37 1.50
C GLN A 476 38.03 39.90 1.94
N LEU A 477 37.29 39.06 1.23
CA LEU A 477 37.55 37.63 1.06
C LEU A 477 38.89 37.39 0.34
N PRO A 478 39.70 36.43 0.80
CA PRO A 478 40.72 35.76 -0.02
C PRO A 478 40.38 34.25 -0.16
N PRO A 479 41.00 33.52 -1.11
CA PRO A 479 40.29 33.09 -2.31
C PRO A 479 40.30 31.57 -2.52
N ALA A 480 39.58 31.15 -3.56
CA ALA A 480 39.57 29.81 -4.12
C ALA A 480 40.95 29.32 -4.58
N GLY A 481 41.16 28.01 -4.49
CA GLY A 481 42.01 27.24 -5.39
C GLY A 481 42.24 25.79 -4.92
N PRO A 482 42.60 24.84 -5.81
CA PRO A 482 42.58 24.90 -7.26
C PRO A 482 41.76 23.78 -7.93
N VAL A 483 41.29 24.11 -9.13
CA VAL A 483 40.90 23.19 -10.21
C VAL A 483 42.15 22.46 -10.69
N ILE A 484 42.09 21.13 -10.84
CA ILE A 484 43.03 20.37 -11.66
C ILE A 484 42.26 19.75 -12.83
N ASN A 485 42.72 20.09 -14.03
CA ASN A 485 42.23 19.63 -15.33
C ASN A 485 42.35 18.11 -15.51
N PRO A 486 41.53 17.50 -16.39
CA PRO A 486 41.65 16.11 -16.80
C PRO A 486 42.61 15.96 -17.98
N ILE A 487 43.68 15.18 -17.85
CA ILE A 487 44.51 14.72 -18.98
C ILE A 487 45.18 13.37 -18.60
N PRO A 488 45.73 12.58 -19.53
CA PRO A 488 45.10 11.57 -20.38
C PRO A 488 45.59 10.13 -20.08
N ILE A 489 44.92 9.13 -20.68
CA ILE A 489 45.37 7.73 -20.75
C ILE A 489 46.72 7.65 -21.51
N PRO A 490 47.63 6.73 -21.12
CA PRO A 490 48.25 5.85 -22.12
C PRO A 490 48.38 4.37 -21.65
N PRO A 491 48.76 3.45 -22.56
CA PRO A 491 48.25 2.08 -22.61
C PRO A 491 49.27 0.96 -22.31
N SER A 492 48.75 -0.27 -22.18
CA SER A 492 49.44 -1.57 -22.39
C SER A 492 50.40 -2.01 -21.26
N ILE A 493 50.71 -3.28 -20.94
CA ILE A 493 50.93 -4.50 -21.73
C ILE A 493 50.70 -5.75 -20.84
N TYR A 494 50.20 -6.83 -21.47
CA TYR A 494 50.28 -8.26 -21.13
C TYR A 494 51.25 -8.71 -20.01
N THR A 495 50.81 -9.60 -19.11
CA THR A 495 51.49 -10.90 -18.87
C THR A 495 50.61 -11.96 -18.19
N ALA A 496 50.54 -13.12 -18.83
CA ALA A 496 50.55 -14.51 -18.32
C ALA A 496 49.54 -15.02 -17.25
N VAL A 497 48.58 -15.79 -17.76
CA VAL A 497 48.11 -17.14 -17.35
C VAL A 497 49.18 -17.96 -16.55
N LEU A 498 48.93 -18.60 -15.39
CA LEU A 498 48.31 -19.94 -15.12
C LEU A 498 48.38 -20.24 -13.56
N PRO A 499 47.85 -21.38 -13.02
CA PRO A 499 46.75 -21.48 -12.06
C PRO A 499 47.17 -21.78 -10.60
N GLN A 500 46.34 -21.48 -9.60
CA GLN A 500 46.45 -22.20 -8.32
C GLN A 500 45.12 -22.35 -7.55
N GLN A 501 44.87 -23.62 -7.26
CA GLN A 501 43.79 -24.29 -6.53
C GLN A 501 43.22 -23.57 -5.30
N GLN A 502 41.88 -23.50 -5.22
CA GLN A 502 41.13 -23.31 -3.97
C GLN A 502 40.75 -24.68 -3.36
N PRO A 503 40.92 -24.88 -2.04
CA PRO A 503 40.28 -25.96 -1.28
C PRO A 503 38.78 -25.69 -1.02
N PRO A 504 37.98 -26.72 -0.69
CA PRO A 504 36.53 -26.70 -0.83
C PRO A 504 35.80 -26.00 0.33
N ALA A 505 34.77 -25.22 -0.02
CA ALA A 505 33.80 -24.69 0.91
C ALA A 505 32.88 -25.80 1.44
N MET A 506 32.70 -25.85 2.76
CA MET A 506 31.73 -26.71 3.42
C MET A 506 30.30 -26.36 2.97
N LEU A 507 29.60 -27.40 2.48
CA LEU A 507 28.19 -27.39 2.11
C LEU A 507 27.30 -27.14 3.34
N SER A 508 26.64 -25.99 3.38
CA SER A 508 25.39 -25.85 4.14
C SER A 508 24.23 -26.13 3.18
N ILE A 509 23.63 -27.31 3.35
CA ILE A 509 22.52 -27.82 2.56
C ILE A 509 21.25 -27.04 2.93
N ARG A 510 20.83 -26.10 2.07
CA ARG A 510 19.43 -25.65 2.00
C ARG A 510 18.73 -26.47 0.91
N LEU A 511 17.97 -27.50 1.33
CA LEU A 511 16.80 -27.97 0.60
C LEU A 511 15.76 -26.83 0.67
N THR A 512 15.27 -26.28 -0.43
CA THR A 512 14.25 -26.92 -1.26
C THR A 512 14.33 -26.40 -2.70
N SER A 513 14.63 -27.33 -3.60
CA SER A 513 14.39 -27.24 -5.03
C SER A 513 12.89 -27.09 -5.29
N GLN A 514 12.45 -25.98 -5.88
CA GLN A 514 11.22 -26.00 -6.67
C GLN A 514 11.50 -26.88 -7.90
N LYS A 515 11.01 -28.13 -7.87
CA LYS A 515 11.04 -29.00 -9.05
C LYS A 515 10.28 -28.34 -10.19
N LEU A 516 10.95 -28.15 -11.33
CA LEU A 516 10.33 -27.85 -12.62
C LEU A 516 9.21 -28.89 -12.91
N PRO A 517 8.13 -28.48 -13.61
CA PRO A 517 7.03 -29.38 -13.98
C PRO A 517 7.55 -30.55 -14.83
N THR A 518 6.82 -31.68 -14.80
CA THR A 518 7.09 -32.78 -15.74
C THR A 518 7.02 -32.22 -17.17
N ALA A 519 8.11 -32.33 -17.92
CA ALA A 519 8.18 -31.84 -19.29
C ALA A 519 7.05 -32.45 -20.13
N GLY A 520 6.35 -31.61 -20.91
CA GLY A 520 5.30 -32.06 -21.86
C GLY A 520 3.84 -32.04 -21.38
N LEU A 521 3.53 -31.70 -20.12
CA LEU A 521 2.14 -31.61 -19.65
C LEU A 521 1.47 -30.28 -20.02
N VAL A 522 0.35 -30.33 -20.75
CA VAL A 522 -0.43 -29.16 -21.18
C VAL A 522 -1.93 -29.41 -21.04
N ILE A 523 -2.67 -28.39 -20.57
CA ILE A 523 -4.14 -28.31 -20.68
C ILE A 523 -4.47 -27.11 -21.58
N PRO A 524 -4.97 -27.32 -22.81
CA PRO A 524 -5.24 -26.26 -23.79
C PRO A 524 -6.17 -25.16 -23.25
N ARG A 525 -6.19 -23.99 -23.89
CA ARG A 525 -7.23 -22.99 -23.62
C ARG A 525 -8.49 -23.33 -24.40
N VAL A 526 -9.62 -23.00 -23.82
CA VAL A 526 -10.96 -23.14 -24.41
C VAL A 526 -11.60 -21.74 -24.41
N PRO A 527 -12.25 -21.28 -25.49
CA PRO A 527 -12.40 -21.96 -26.78
C PRO A 527 -11.07 -22.22 -27.49
N VAL A 528 -11.01 -23.34 -28.20
CA VAL A 528 -9.85 -23.82 -28.96
C VAL A 528 -9.59 -22.88 -30.16
N THR A 529 -8.36 -22.36 -30.28
CA THR A 529 -7.93 -21.48 -31.41
C THR A 529 -7.39 -22.31 -32.57
N ARG A 530 -8.11 -22.38 -33.68
CA ARG A 530 -7.74 -23.15 -34.89
C ARG A 530 -6.46 -22.60 -35.54
N VAL A 531 -5.84 -23.39 -36.43
CA VAL A 531 -4.57 -23.05 -37.12
C VAL A 531 -4.65 -21.72 -37.90
N ASN A 532 -5.86 -21.33 -38.33
CA ASN A 532 -6.13 -20.05 -39.00
C ASN A 532 -6.32 -18.86 -38.04
N GLY A 533 -6.02 -19.01 -36.75
CA GLY A 533 -6.15 -17.95 -35.72
C GLY A 533 -7.58 -17.72 -35.20
N THR A 534 -8.59 -18.37 -35.77
CA THR A 534 -9.99 -18.22 -35.33
C THR A 534 -10.29 -19.11 -34.12
N SER A 535 -10.97 -18.58 -33.11
CA SER A 535 -11.41 -19.37 -31.96
C SER A 535 -12.78 -19.99 -32.23
N SER A 536 -13.00 -21.22 -31.78
CA SER A 536 -14.33 -21.83 -31.87
C SER A 536 -15.40 -20.97 -31.17
N PRO A 537 -16.66 -21.01 -31.65
CA PRO A 537 -17.77 -20.33 -31.02
C PRO A 537 -17.92 -20.70 -29.53
N LYS A 538 -18.23 -19.70 -28.69
CA LYS A 538 -18.36 -19.90 -27.24
C LYS A 538 -19.40 -20.97 -26.89
N ASN A 539 -20.50 -21.07 -27.62
CA ASN A 539 -21.54 -22.08 -27.39
C ASN A 539 -21.09 -23.52 -27.68
N LYS A 540 -19.96 -23.73 -28.36
CA LYS A 540 -19.35 -25.04 -28.60
C LYS A 540 -18.21 -25.37 -27.62
N SER A 541 -17.81 -24.43 -26.78
CA SER A 541 -16.68 -24.61 -25.86
C SER A 541 -16.85 -25.75 -24.85
N TRP A 542 -18.08 -26.11 -24.48
CA TRP A 542 -18.33 -27.24 -23.59
C TRP A 542 -18.08 -28.59 -24.28
N LYS A 543 -18.30 -28.69 -25.60
CA LYS A 543 -17.98 -29.91 -26.37
C LYS A 543 -16.47 -30.15 -26.41
N GLU A 544 -15.69 -29.08 -26.57
CA GLU A 544 -14.22 -29.15 -26.52
C GLU A 544 -13.75 -29.59 -25.13
N ILE A 545 -14.46 -29.21 -24.06
CA ILE A 545 -14.16 -29.68 -22.70
C ILE A 545 -14.43 -31.19 -22.57
N VAL A 546 -15.55 -31.67 -23.11
CA VAL A 546 -15.89 -33.10 -23.13
C VAL A 546 -14.87 -33.89 -23.96
N GLU A 547 -14.46 -33.37 -25.12
CA GLU A 547 -13.45 -33.97 -25.98
C GLU A 547 -12.08 -34.05 -25.29
N HIS A 548 -11.63 -32.95 -24.66
CA HIS A 548 -10.42 -32.96 -23.85
C HIS A 548 -10.48 -33.96 -22.68
N TRP A 549 -11.67 -34.22 -22.13
CA TRP A 549 -11.88 -35.17 -21.04
C TRP A 549 -11.80 -36.61 -21.51
N LEU A 550 -12.43 -36.93 -22.64
CA LEU A 550 -12.59 -38.29 -23.15
C LEU A 550 -11.44 -38.77 -24.05
N VAL A 551 -10.90 -37.87 -24.88
CA VAL A 551 -9.98 -38.19 -25.99
C VAL A 551 -8.66 -37.42 -25.90
N GLY A 552 -8.68 -36.18 -25.40
CA GLY A 552 -7.52 -35.28 -25.40
C GLY A 552 -7.47 -34.38 -26.64
N ASP A 553 -6.35 -33.68 -26.84
CA ASP A 553 -6.09 -32.81 -28.00
C ASP A 553 -4.58 -32.89 -28.32
N ARG A 554 -4.21 -33.82 -29.21
CA ARG A 554 -2.81 -34.10 -29.56
C ARG A 554 -2.15 -32.91 -30.25
N ASP A 555 -2.89 -32.20 -31.09
CA ASP A 555 -2.39 -31.04 -31.85
C ASP A 555 -1.97 -29.89 -30.94
N ARG A 556 -2.50 -29.85 -29.70
CA ARG A 556 -2.15 -28.85 -28.67
C ARG A 556 -1.38 -29.42 -27.48
N GLY A 557 -0.85 -30.63 -27.61
CA GLY A 557 -0.01 -31.24 -26.57
C GLY A 557 -0.77 -31.86 -25.39
N LEU A 558 -2.11 -31.99 -25.46
CA LEU A 558 -2.88 -32.83 -24.54
C LEU A 558 -2.97 -34.25 -25.10
N THR A 559 -1.87 -35.00 -25.01
CA THR A 559 -1.77 -36.34 -25.59
C THR A 559 -2.50 -37.41 -24.77
N THR A 560 -2.65 -37.21 -23.46
CA THR A 560 -3.41 -38.09 -22.57
C THR A 560 -4.76 -37.43 -22.24
N PRO A 561 -5.91 -38.12 -22.42
CA PRO A 561 -7.22 -37.61 -22.01
C PRO A 561 -7.24 -37.23 -20.53
N LEU A 562 -7.97 -36.17 -20.16
CA LEU A 562 -7.94 -35.72 -18.77
C LEU A 562 -8.53 -36.73 -17.79
N LYS A 563 -9.49 -37.57 -18.19
CA LYS A 563 -10.00 -38.65 -17.32
C LYS A 563 -8.91 -39.62 -16.86
N ASP A 564 -7.84 -39.76 -17.64
CA ASP A 564 -6.74 -40.70 -17.42
C ASP A 564 -5.51 -40.02 -16.77
N TRP A 565 -5.59 -38.74 -16.41
CA TRP A 565 -4.47 -38.04 -15.78
C TRP A 565 -4.23 -38.51 -14.33
N PRO A 566 -3.00 -38.96 -13.99
CA PRO A 566 -2.65 -39.26 -12.61
C PRO A 566 -2.75 -38.03 -11.70
N LYS A 567 -3.16 -38.21 -10.43
CA LYS A 567 -3.28 -37.12 -9.43
C LYS A 567 -2.03 -36.22 -9.35
N LYS A 568 -0.83 -36.81 -9.43
CA LYS A 568 0.47 -36.11 -9.44
C LYS A 568 0.67 -35.13 -10.61
N TRP A 569 -0.11 -35.24 -11.69
CA TRP A 569 -0.02 -34.36 -12.86
C TRP A 569 -0.80 -33.05 -12.72
N TYR A 570 -1.71 -32.95 -11.75
CA TYR A 570 -2.46 -31.73 -11.48
C TYR A 570 -2.48 -31.32 -10.00
N GLN A 571 -1.79 -32.05 -9.12
CA GLN A 571 -1.59 -31.72 -7.71
C GLN A 571 -0.09 -31.49 -7.39
N GLY A 572 0.23 -31.04 -6.17
CA GLY A 572 1.62 -30.81 -5.73
C GLY A 572 2.37 -29.80 -6.61
N ALA A 573 3.54 -30.19 -7.12
CA ALA A 573 4.37 -29.36 -8.02
C ALA A 573 3.64 -28.90 -9.30
N ASN A 574 2.59 -29.63 -9.72
CA ASN A 574 1.78 -29.31 -10.90
C ASN A 574 0.45 -28.61 -10.57
N ARG A 575 0.30 -28.03 -9.37
CA ARG A 575 -0.95 -27.38 -8.89
C ARG A 575 -1.53 -26.34 -9.85
N ARG A 576 -0.72 -25.74 -10.73
CA ARG A 576 -1.19 -24.81 -11.78
C ARG A 576 -2.25 -25.40 -12.71
N PHE A 577 -2.28 -26.73 -12.88
CA PHE A 577 -3.28 -27.42 -13.70
C PHE A 577 -4.55 -27.80 -12.92
N ALA A 578 -4.53 -27.76 -11.58
CA ALA A 578 -5.63 -28.21 -10.72
C ALA A 578 -6.96 -27.52 -11.05
N SER A 579 -6.93 -26.20 -11.21
CA SER A 579 -8.14 -25.41 -11.49
C SER A 579 -8.76 -25.79 -12.84
N LYS A 580 -7.97 -25.79 -13.93
CA LYS A 580 -8.45 -26.16 -15.27
C LYS A 580 -8.92 -27.61 -15.33
N TYR A 581 -8.18 -28.52 -14.69
CA TYR A 581 -8.57 -29.92 -14.59
C TYR A 581 -9.95 -30.06 -13.93
N HIS A 582 -10.15 -29.40 -12.79
CA HIS A 582 -11.41 -29.49 -12.05
C HIS A 582 -12.58 -28.86 -12.82
N GLN A 583 -12.38 -27.71 -13.46
CA GLN A 583 -13.42 -27.09 -14.30
C GLN A 583 -13.87 -28.03 -15.42
N ARG A 584 -12.90 -28.66 -16.11
CA ARG A 584 -13.17 -29.61 -17.19
C ARG A 584 -13.86 -30.88 -16.70
N ALA A 585 -13.39 -31.42 -15.57
CA ALA A 585 -14.00 -32.56 -14.89
C ALA A 585 -15.46 -32.28 -14.54
N THR A 586 -15.74 -31.13 -13.93
CA THR A 586 -17.09 -30.77 -13.49
C THR A 586 -18.08 -30.74 -14.65
N ILE A 587 -17.76 -30.07 -15.76
CA ILE A 587 -18.65 -29.97 -16.92
C ILE A 587 -18.75 -31.31 -17.64
N ALA A 588 -17.62 -31.99 -17.89
CA ALA A 588 -17.62 -33.25 -18.63
C ALA A 588 -18.35 -34.36 -17.88
N LEU A 589 -18.11 -34.50 -16.56
CA LEU A 589 -18.79 -35.51 -15.75
C LEU A 589 -20.27 -35.19 -15.54
N GLU A 590 -20.67 -33.91 -15.54
CA GLU A 590 -22.10 -33.57 -15.55
C GLU A 590 -22.76 -34.10 -16.83
N PHE A 591 -22.20 -33.74 -17.99
CA PHE A 591 -22.72 -34.18 -19.27
C PHE A 591 -22.75 -35.71 -19.40
N ILE A 592 -21.67 -36.39 -18.99
CA ILE A 592 -21.53 -37.84 -19.14
C ILE A 592 -22.39 -38.61 -18.12
N ASN A 593 -22.33 -38.24 -16.84
CA ASN A 593 -22.91 -39.05 -15.77
C ASN A 593 -24.37 -38.66 -15.48
N GLN A 594 -24.68 -37.36 -15.45
CA GLN A 594 -26.01 -36.88 -15.08
C GLN A 594 -26.98 -36.88 -16.27
N TYR A 595 -26.46 -36.63 -17.47
CA TYR A 595 -27.26 -36.54 -18.69
C TYR A 595 -26.96 -37.65 -19.68
N GLU A 596 -26.19 -38.67 -19.29
CA GLU A 596 -25.88 -39.86 -20.11
C GLU A 596 -25.32 -39.53 -21.50
N SER A 597 -24.57 -38.44 -21.61
CA SER A 597 -24.09 -37.89 -22.89
C SER A 597 -25.18 -37.48 -23.88
N ASN A 598 -26.42 -37.25 -23.41
CA ASN A 598 -27.53 -36.75 -24.21
C ASN A 598 -27.46 -35.22 -24.33
N GLU A 599 -27.04 -34.73 -25.50
CA GLU A 599 -26.88 -33.30 -25.77
C GLU A 599 -28.19 -32.51 -25.66
N ALA A 600 -29.31 -33.06 -26.10
CA ALA A 600 -30.59 -32.35 -26.08
C ALA A 600 -31.05 -32.11 -24.63
N HIS A 601 -30.96 -33.12 -23.78
CA HIS A 601 -31.33 -33.00 -22.36
C HIS A 601 -30.36 -32.09 -21.60
N PHE A 602 -29.06 -32.18 -21.90
CA PHE A 602 -28.06 -31.33 -21.28
C PHE A 602 -28.26 -29.85 -21.61
N LEU A 603 -28.55 -29.52 -22.88
CA LEU A 603 -28.80 -28.13 -23.30
C LEU A 603 -30.14 -27.60 -22.81
N ALA A 604 -31.16 -28.46 -22.67
CA ALA A 604 -32.44 -28.09 -22.08
C ALA A 604 -32.30 -27.74 -20.59
N ALA A 605 -31.47 -28.48 -19.85
CA ALA A 605 -31.22 -28.22 -18.43
C ALA A 605 -30.21 -27.09 -18.18
N TYR A 606 -29.27 -26.87 -19.11
CA TYR A 606 -28.27 -25.80 -19.03
C TYR A 606 -28.23 -24.92 -20.28
N PRO A 607 -29.24 -24.04 -20.47
CA PRO A 607 -29.24 -23.09 -21.57
C PRO A 607 -28.03 -22.13 -21.53
N GLU A 608 -27.38 -21.96 -20.37
CA GLU A 608 -26.15 -21.18 -20.20
C GLU A 608 -24.96 -21.71 -21.00
N ALA A 609 -25.04 -22.95 -21.53
CA ALA A 609 -24.09 -23.48 -22.49
C ALA A 609 -23.92 -22.57 -23.72
N GLU A 610 -24.98 -21.87 -24.16
CA GLU A 610 -24.93 -20.91 -25.27
C GLU A 610 -24.04 -19.68 -24.96
N LEU A 611 -23.94 -19.29 -23.70
CA LEU A 611 -23.11 -18.17 -23.24
C LEU A 611 -21.63 -18.56 -23.04
N GLY A 612 -21.34 -19.87 -23.11
CA GLY A 612 -20.02 -20.46 -23.01
C GLY A 612 -19.71 -21.15 -21.67
N HIS A 613 -18.66 -21.96 -21.68
CA HIS A 613 -18.32 -22.89 -20.60
C HIS A 613 -18.17 -22.26 -19.20
N THR A 614 -17.80 -20.98 -19.09
CA THR A 614 -17.71 -20.30 -17.79
C THR A 614 -19.08 -20.11 -17.13
N GLN A 615 -20.11 -19.74 -17.92
CA GLN A 615 -21.46 -19.58 -17.39
C GLN A 615 -22.11 -20.94 -17.15
N LEU A 616 -21.90 -21.88 -18.06
CA LEU A 616 -22.26 -23.29 -17.87
C LEU A 616 -21.68 -23.86 -16.56
N LEU A 617 -20.39 -23.65 -16.28
CA LEU A 617 -19.76 -24.12 -15.04
C LEU A 617 -20.45 -23.56 -13.78
N LYS A 618 -20.87 -22.29 -13.81
CA LYS A 618 -21.60 -21.70 -12.68
C LYS A 618 -22.98 -22.32 -12.52
N ALA A 619 -23.70 -22.54 -13.62
CA ALA A 619 -25.00 -23.19 -13.62
C ALA A 619 -24.92 -24.62 -13.08
N VAL A 620 -23.95 -25.41 -13.55
CA VAL A 620 -23.67 -26.77 -13.06
C VAL A 620 -23.33 -26.77 -11.57
N ASN A 621 -22.43 -25.90 -11.11
CA ASN A 621 -22.09 -25.82 -9.68
C ASN A 621 -23.27 -25.37 -8.81
N LYS A 622 -24.15 -24.49 -9.33
CA LYS A 622 -25.37 -24.07 -8.63
C LYS A 622 -26.36 -25.23 -8.54
N ALA A 623 -26.54 -25.99 -9.62
CA ALA A 623 -27.42 -27.15 -9.64
C ALA A 623 -26.94 -28.27 -8.71
N ARG A 624 -25.62 -28.45 -8.54
CA ARG A 624 -25.03 -29.41 -7.58
C ARG A 624 -25.09 -28.98 -6.11
N ALA A 625 -25.37 -27.71 -5.86
CA ALA A 625 -25.45 -27.13 -4.51
C ALA A 625 -26.90 -26.95 -4.01
N ALA A 626 -27.87 -27.06 -4.93
CA ALA A 626 -29.29 -27.21 -4.63
C ALA A 626 -29.60 -28.69 -4.41
#